data_AF-A0A1N7NRX0-F1
#
_entry.id   AF-A0A1N7NRX0-F1
#
_cell.length_a   1.000
_cell.length_b   1.000
_cell.length_c   1.000
_cell.angle_alpha   90.00
_cell.angle_beta   90.00
_cell.angle_gamma   90.00
#
_symmetry.space_group_name_H-M   'P 1'
#
loop_
_entity.id
_entity.type
_entity.pdbx_description
1 polymer ?
#
loop_
_entity_poly.entity_id
_entity_poly.type
_entity_poly.pdbx_seq_one_letter_code
_entity_poly.pdbx_strand_id
1 'polypeptide(L)'
;MSSKSQRLASSSTSPDIAEALQARLCDPLWFLARQWQMGEFEGESGGMPVAVLIGERHIPLTQIRAGNITRDNDPDAPLEALVEAESTGPAGMGVHLPQSWDSARLGYRFEVLGPGMRYSVTDYDGRALDWFDFAPQEIDKQAFSKTPDTLFEAIPGTLGFPGAPEPRWWTIEDGTAYFDSAVDPEPNVLSMMLPEFFYSDIRNWFLVPAPMRAGHVRRMERVEVVDSFGVITELDPVPAEQTNLFTLGADAFGNDTMLIPNVAAQVVDCDALEEVTWSRDEAGNLVWAHERTVTDRISGQTYETGTETAPDTLSTNEAGDYYTLKNDLPRAYIPYVPRQTAKIPAVSGDIALRRGRTQADATGEAPQHRSEVVAESTWLHHETVPPDGVKTRRVHRFARGSDGRAHVWIGRDRNAALRPDRVGLRFDFIRKEEGTEDG
;
A
#
# COMPACT_ATOMS: atom_id res chain seq x y z
N MET A 1 -3.92 10.74 -28.14
CA MET A 1 -4.90 11.33 -29.07
C MET A 1 -5.19 12.74 -28.60
N SER A 2 -5.06 13.75 -29.46
CA SER A 2 -5.25 15.15 -29.09
C SER A 2 -6.71 15.36 -28.67
N SER A 3 -6.93 15.69 -27.40
CA SER A 3 -8.22 16.14 -26.87
C SER A 3 -8.64 17.37 -27.68
N LYS A 4 -9.65 17.20 -28.53
CA LYS A 4 -10.30 18.33 -29.19
C LYS A 4 -11.13 19.04 -28.12
N SER A 5 -10.56 20.10 -27.55
CA SER A 5 -11.32 21.10 -26.78
C SER A 5 -12.60 21.43 -27.55
N GLN A 6 -13.75 21.07 -26.99
CA GLN A 6 -15.03 21.52 -27.51
C GLN A 6 -15.24 22.94 -27.01
N ARG A 7 -14.84 23.90 -27.85
CA ARG A 7 -15.14 25.31 -27.64
C ARG A 7 -16.62 25.52 -27.94
N LEU A 8 -17.40 25.94 -26.94
CA LEU A 8 -18.69 26.56 -27.17
C LEU A 8 -18.44 27.88 -27.92
N ALA A 9 -18.56 27.82 -29.24
CA ALA A 9 -18.68 29.03 -30.05
C ALA A 9 -20.14 29.48 -29.99
N SER A 10 -20.38 30.75 -29.70
CA SER A 10 -21.70 31.33 -29.87
C SER A 10 -22.08 31.23 -31.35
N SER A 11 -22.95 30.27 -31.69
CA SER A 11 -23.60 30.24 -33.00
C SER A 11 -24.74 31.23 -32.96
N SER A 12 -24.46 32.50 -33.23
CA SER A 12 -25.51 33.48 -33.46
C SER A 12 -26.34 33.03 -34.67
N THR A 13 -27.64 32.82 -34.48
CA THR A 13 -28.58 32.63 -35.58
C THR A 13 -28.92 33.95 -36.27
N SER A 14 -28.44 35.08 -35.75
CA SER A 14 -28.62 36.38 -36.39
C SER A 14 -27.69 36.51 -37.61
N PRO A 15 -28.23 36.87 -38.79
CA PRO A 15 -27.43 37.16 -39.98
C PRO A 15 -26.62 38.46 -39.87
N ASP A 16 -26.82 39.26 -38.81
CA ASP A 16 -26.08 40.49 -38.53
C ASP A 16 -24.94 40.23 -37.52
N ILE A 17 -23.70 40.29 -38.00
CA ILE A 17 -22.49 40.13 -37.18
C ILE A 17 -22.41 41.19 -36.08
N ALA A 18 -22.93 42.40 -36.33
CA ALA A 18 -22.94 43.46 -35.32
C ALA A 18 -23.88 43.13 -34.16
N GLU A 19 -24.95 42.38 -34.39
CA GLU A 19 -25.85 41.90 -33.33
C GLU A 19 -25.23 40.73 -32.54
N ALA A 20 -24.56 39.81 -33.23
CA ALA A 20 -23.83 38.70 -32.60
C ALA A 20 -22.71 39.19 -31.65
N LEU A 21 -21.96 40.22 -32.07
CA LEU A 21 -20.89 40.84 -31.28
C LEU A 21 -21.39 41.58 -30.03
N GLN A 22 -22.69 41.92 -29.96
CA GLN A 22 -23.24 42.64 -28.81
C GLN A 22 -23.39 41.76 -27.56
N ALA A 23 -23.35 40.42 -27.71
CA ALA A 23 -23.48 39.47 -26.59
C ALA A 23 -24.65 39.83 -25.64
N ARG A 24 -25.81 40.18 -26.21
CA ARG A 24 -26.97 40.69 -25.45
C ARG A 24 -27.42 39.63 -24.44
N LEU A 25 -27.40 39.98 -23.16
CA LEU A 25 -27.88 39.14 -22.08
C LEU A 25 -29.38 39.36 -21.91
N CYS A 26 -30.18 38.29 -21.97
CA CYS A 26 -31.63 38.37 -21.79
C CYS A 26 -32.02 38.80 -20.37
N ASP A 27 -31.26 38.36 -19.37
CA ASP A 27 -31.52 38.69 -17.97
C ASP A 27 -30.22 38.97 -17.21
N PRO A 28 -29.69 40.21 -17.30
CA PRO A 28 -28.51 40.62 -16.54
C PRO A 28 -28.75 40.53 -15.03
N LEU A 29 -29.99 40.75 -14.57
CA LEU A 29 -30.34 40.69 -13.15
C LEU A 29 -30.25 39.27 -12.62
N TRP A 30 -30.62 38.26 -13.40
CA TRP A 30 -30.44 36.85 -13.03
C TRP A 30 -28.96 36.48 -12.85
N PHE A 31 -28.08 36.93 -13.77
CA PHE A 31 -26.64 36.71 -13.65
C PHE A 31 -26.05 37.39 -12.41
N LEU A 32 -26.42 38.64 -12.16
CA LEU A 32 -26.01 39.38 -10.97
C LEU A 32 -26.57 38.73 -9.70
N ALA A 33 -27.84 38.31 -9.69
CA ALA A 33 -28.45 37.62 -8.56
C ALA A 33 -27.77 36.27 -8.28
N ARG A 34 -27.27 35.58 -9.31
CA ARG A 34 -26.45 34.38 -9.13
C ARG A 34 -25.06 34.65 -8.59
N GLN A 35 -24.38 35.70 -9.07
CA GLN A 35 -23.12 36.16 -8.47
C GLN A 35 -23.31 36.53 -7.00
N TRP A 36 -24.40 37.24 -6.68
CA TRP A 36 -24.76 37.58 -5.30
C TRP A 36 -25.04 36.34 -4.45
N GLN A 37 -25.83 35.39 -4.94
CA GLN A 37 -26.14 34.16 -4.22
C GLN A 37 -24.91 33.28 -3.95
N MET A 38 -23.93 33.30 -4.85
CA MET A 38 -22.66 32.57 -4.70
C MET A 38 -21.59 33.38 -3.94
N GLY A 39 -21.93 34.56 -3.42
CA GLY A 39 -20.99 35.39 -2.64
C GLY A 39 -19.95 36.14 -3.47
N GLU A 40 -20.02 36.15 -4.80
CA GLU A 40 -19.01 36.82 -5.67
C GLU A 40 -18.94 38.35 -5.48
N PHE A 41 -19.98 38.95 -4.89
CA PHE A 41 -19.96 40.38 -4.52
C PHE A 41 -19.42 40.65 -3.13
N GLU A 42 -19.16 39.61 -2.34
CA GLU A 42 -18.38 39.71 -1.13
C GLU A 42 -16.91 39.83 -1.56
N GLY A 43 -16.49 41.06 -1.86
CA GLY A 43 -15.11 41.33 -2.20
C GLY A 43 -14.24 41.10 -0.98
N GLU A 44 -13.51 39.98 -0.94
CA GLU A 44 -12.42 39.83 -0.01
C GLU A 44 -11.26 40.72 -0.47
N SER A 45 -10.79 41.60 0.42
CA SER A 45 -9.55 42.35 0.21
C SER A 45 -8.35 41.43 0.45
N GLY A 46 -8.28 40.34 -0.31
CA GLY A 46 -7.22 39.34 -0.24
C GLY A 46 -6.12 39.63 -1.25
N GLY A 47 -4.87 39.70 -0.79
CA GLY A 47 -3.71 39.64 -1.67
C GLY A 47 -3.58 38.24 -2.27
N MET A 48 -3.18 38.16 -3.54
CA MET A 48 -2.86 36.88 -4.18
C MET A 48 -1.37 36.58 -3.97
N PRO A 49 -0.97 35.33 -3.70
CA PRO A 49 0.44 35.00 -3.56
C PRO A 49 1.13 35.15 -4.93
N VAL A 50 2.18 35.97 -5.00
CA VAL A 50 2.94 36.23 -6.23
C VAL A 50 4.33 35.60 -6.21
N ALA A 51 4.87 35.37 -5.01
CA ALA A 51 6.12 34.65 -4.81
C ALA A 51 6.10 33.92 -3.47
N VAL A 52 6.79 32.79 -3.39
CA VAL A 52 7.04 32.05 -2.17
C VAL A 52 8.55 31.84 -2.02
N LEU A 53 9.12 32.31 -0.92
CA LEU A 53 10.51 32.10 -0.55
C LEU A 53 10.58 30.90 0.38
N ILE A 54 11.33 29.87 -0.02
CA ILE A 54 11.45 28.61 0.73
C ILE A 54 12.90 28.39 1.11
N GLY A 55 13.15 28.32 2.42
CA GLY A 55 14.39 27.82 3.01
C GLY A 55 14.18 26.37 3.45
N GLU A 56 14.92 25.44 2.85
CA GLU A 56 14.76 24.01 3.14
C GLU A 56 16.10 23.26 3.26
N ARG A 57 16.01 22.08 3.85
CA ARG A 57 17.11 21.14 4.05
C ARG A 57 16.69 19.75 3.58
N HIS A 58 17.58 19.03 2.90
CA HIS A 58 17.36 17.63 2.52
C HIS A 58 18.35 16.75 3.29
N ILE A 59 17.84 15.82 4.08
CA ILE A 59 18.67 14.91 4.86
C ILE A 59 18.56 13.50 4.25
N PRO A 60 19.67 12.88 3.81
CA PRO A 60 19.63 11.55 3.22
C PRO A 60 19.32 10.48 4.27
N LEU A 61 18.57 9.49 3.85
CA LEU A 61 18.48 8.20 4.54
C LEU A 61 19.69 7.36 4.15
N THR A 62 20.55 7.05 5.10
CA THR A 62 21.87 6.48 4.86
C THR A 62 21.97 5.00 5.18
N GLN A 63 21.11 4.47 6.04
CA GLN A 63 21.18 3.07 6.45
C GLN A 63 19.79 2.43 6.60
N ILE A 64 19.75 1.12 6.38
CA ILE A 64 18.60 0.26 6.64
C ILE A 64 18.98 -0.70 7.75
N ARG A 65 18.11 -0.85 8.75
CA ARG A 65 18.26 -1.81 9.84
C ARG A 65 17.11 -2.81 9.81
N ALA A 66 17.43 -4.08 9.70
CA ALA A 66 16.48 -5.19 9.73
C ALA A 66 16.93 -6.19 10.80
N GLY A 67 16.16 -6.29 11.89
CA GLY A 67 16.57 -7.05 13.07
C GLY A 67 17.91 -6.56 13.63
N ASN A 68 18.92 -7.43 13.66
CA ASN A 68 20.26 -7.13 14.17
C ASN A 68 21.25 -6.69 13.08
N ILE A 69 20.80 -6.56 11.84
CA ILE A 69 21.66 -6.26 10.70
C ILE A 69 21.40 -4.84 10.25
N THR A 70 22.47 -4.05 10.20
CA THR A 70 22.46 -2.71 9.60
C THR A 70 23.29 -2.76 8.32
N ARG A 71 22.78 -2.17 7.26
CA ARG A 71 23.45 -2.04 5.96
C ARG A 71 23.30 -0.62 5.44
N ASP A 72 24.17 -0.24 4.51
CA ASP A 72 24.05 1.03 3.82
C ASP A 72 22.81 1.04 2.92
N ASN A 73 22.14 2.19 2.88
CA ASN A 73 21.04 2.46 1.98
C ASN A 73 21.60 3.01 0.66
N ASP A 74 21.50 2.26 -0.42
CA ASP A 74 21.86 2.76 -1.74
C ASP A 74 20.79 3.78 -2.19
N PRO A 75 21.14 5.07 -2.35
CA PRO A 75 20.17 6.11 -2.67
C PRO A 75 19.60 6.02 -4.08
N ASP A 76 20.18 5.18 -4.95
CA ASP A 76 19.71 5.02 -6.33
C ASP A 76 18.91 3.73 -6.55
N ALA A 77 19.11 2.73 -5.69
CA ALA A 77 18.35 1.48 -5.71
C ALA A 77 16.95 1.66 -5.08
N PRO A 78 15.90 1.05 -5.65
CA PRO A 78 14.57 1.10 -5.06
C PRO A 78 14.58 0.40 -3.69
N LEU A 79 13.98 1.05 -2.70
CA LEU A 79 13.99 0.61 -1.31
C LEU A 79 13.36 -0.77 -1.15
N GLU A 80 12.32 -1.08 -1.92
CA GLU A 80 11.67 -2.39 -1.98
C GLU A 80 12.68 -3.50 -2.27
N ALA A 81 13.55 -3.31 -3.27
CA ALA A 81 14.57 -4.30 -3.60
C ALA A 81 15.60 -4.49 -2.47
N LEU A 82 15.88 -3.46 -1.68
CA LEU A 82 16.82 -3.55 -0.55
C LEU A 82 16.20 -4.25 0.67
N VAL A 83 14.90 -4.02 0.94
CA VAL A 83 14.22 -4.53 2.15
C VAL A 83 13.56 -5.88 1.94
N GLU A 84 13.06 -6.16 0.73
CA GLU A 84 12.31 -7.37 0.42
C GLU A 84 13.19 -8.53 -0.04
N ALA A 85 14.36 -8.24 -0.62
CA ALA A 85 15.20 -9.26 -1.21
C ALA A 85 15.56 -10.37 -0.22
N GLU A 86 15.29 -11.59 -0.64
CA GLU A 86 15.74 -12.78 0.05
C GLU A 86 17.26 -12.82 0.17
N SER A 87 17.75 -13.15 1.36
CA SER A 87 19.16 -13.46 1.52
C SER A 87 19.44 -14.80 0.85
N THR A 88 20.32 -14.81 -0.16
CA THR A 88 20.94 -16.06 -0.62
C THR A 88 21.87 -16.54 0.48
N GLY A 89 21.36 -17.36 1.40
CA GLY A 89 22.21 -18.13 2.31
C GLY A 89 23.20 -18.98 1.52
N PRO A 90 24.33 -19.41 2.13
CA PRO A 90 25.25 -20.32 1.46
C PRO A 90 24.49 -21.55 0.98
N ALA A 91 24.69 -21.90 -0.29
CA ALA A 91 24.00 -23.01 -0.95
C ALA A 91 24.06 -24.28 -0.07
N GLY A 92 22.89 -24.78 0.34
CA GLY A 92 22.76 -26.03 1.11
C GLY A 92 22.18 -25.91 2.53
N MET A 93 22.05 -24.71 3.10
CA MET A 93 21.23 -24.49 4.31
C MET A 93 19.93 -23.79 3.91
N GLY A 94 18.98 -24.59 3.45
CA GLY A 94 17.73 -24.20 2.78
C GLY A 94 16.72 -23.42 3.63
N VAL A 95 17.09 -22.22 4.11
CA VAL A 95 16.12 -21.17 4.40
C VAL A 95 16.58 -19.83 3.82
N HIS A 96 15.89 -19.32 2.80
CA HIS A 96 16.10 -18.01 2.19
C HIS A 96 15.21 -16.97 2.87
N LEU A 97 15.59 -16.54 4.08
CA LEU A 97 14.86 -15.48 4.77
C LEU A 97 15.30 -14.10 4.26
N PRO A 98 14.37 -13.25 3.80
CA PRO A 98 14.62 -11.82 3.77
C PRO A 98 14.86 -11.36 5.20
N GLN A 99 15.92 -10.59 5.43
CA GLN A 99 16.28 -10.14 6.79
C GLN A 99 15.18 -9.28 7.43
N SER A 100 14.37 -8.62 6.60
CA SER A 100 13.26 -7.76 7.03
C SER A 100 11.93 -8.51 7.13
N TRP A 101 11.83 -9.76 6.67
CA TRP A 101 10.55 -10.49 6.68
C TRP A 101 10.28 -11.11 8.05
N ASP A 102 9.17 -10.71 8.66
CA ASP A 102 8.62 -11.33 9.86
C ASP A 102 7.62 -12.42 9.44
N SER A 103 8.14 -13.64 9.31
CA SER A 103 7.33 -14.83 8.99
C SER A 103 6.18 -15.10 9.96
N ALA A 104 6.23 -14.56 11.19
CA ALA A 104 5.16 -14.72 12.17
C ALA A 104 3.99 -13.75 11.94
N ARG A 105 4.25 -12.63 11.26
CA ARG A 105 3.25 -11.61 10.89
C ARG A 105 2.90 -11.61 9.40
N LEU A 106 3.63 -12.39 8.59
CA LEU A 106 3.52 -12.40 7.14
C LEU A 106 3.69 -10.99 6.55
N GLY A 107 4.63 -10.21 7.11
CA GLY A 107 4.89 -8.83 6.71
C GLY A 107 6.34 -8.44 6.96
N TYR A 108 6.75 -7.31 6.41
CA TYR A 108 8.10 -6.78 6.58
C TYR A 108 8.17 -5.79 7.73
N ARG A 109 9.28 -5.90 8.46
CA ARG A 109 9.68 -4.99 9.52
C ARG A 109 11.13 -4.57 9.36
N PHE A 110 11.34 -3.28 9.24
CA PHE A 110 12.67 -2.69 9.13
C PHE A 110 12.65 -1.24 9.61
N GLU A 111 13.83 -0.67 9.75
CA GLU A 111 14.01 0.73 10.08
C GLU A 111 14.91 1.38 9.05
N VAL A 112 14.67 2.65 8.79
CA VAL A 112 15.51 3.48 7.93
C VAL A 112 16.07 4.62 8.78
N LEU A 113 17.37 4.81 8.64
CA LEU A 113 18.17 5.69 9.49
C LEU A 113 18.79 6.79 8.62
N GLY A 114 18.85 7.99 9.18
CA GLY A 114 19.61 9.12 8.64
C GLY A 114 20.30 9.87 9.79
N PRO A 115 21.10 10.89 9.48
CA PRO A 115 21.69 11.77 10.49
C PRO A 115 20.63 12.34 11.44
N GLY A 116 20.64 11.90 12.69
CA GLY A 116 19.66 12.32 13.71
C GLY A 116 18.24 11.84 13.47
N MET A 117 17.99 10.89 12.57
CA MET A 117 16.63 10.44 12.23
C MET A 117 16.52 8.93 12.19
N ARG A 118 15.39 8.43 12.66
CA ARG A 118 15.04 7.00 12.62
C ARG A 118 13.56 6.84 12.38
N TYR A 119 13.23 6.11 11.32
CA TYR A 119 11.87 5.72 10.96
C TYR A 119 11.75 4.20 11.03
N SER A 120 10.63 3.71 11.53
CA SER A 120 10.30 2.29 11.60
C SER A 120 9.13 1.97 10.71
N VAL A 121 9.25 0.87 9.97
CA VAL A 121 8.15 0.24 9.24
C VAL A 121 7.82 -1.05 9.98
N THR A 122 6.58 -1.20 10.45
CA THR A 122 6.18 -2.30 11.35
C THR A 122 5.35 -3.40 10.69
N ASP A 123 4.60 -3.08 9.64
CA ASP A 123 3.69 -4.02 8.98
C ASP A 123 3.54 -3.72 7.49
N TYR A 124 4.67 -3.69 6.77
CA TYR A 124 4.65 -3.55 5.33
C TYR A 124 4.26 -4.88 4.68
N ASP A 125 3.23 -4.91 3.84
CA ASP A 125 2.69 -6.13 3.25
C ASP A 125 3.46 -6.61 2.01
N GLY A 126 4.50 -5.87 1.57
CA GLY A 126 5.22 -6.16 0.34
C GLY A 126 4.56 -5.58 -0.91
N ARG A 127 3.65 -4.62 -0.79
CA ARG A 127 2.98 -3.98 -1.94
C ARG A 127 2.92 -2.47 -1.73
N ALA A 128 3.28 -1.71 -2.77
CA ALA A 128 3.14 -0.25 -2.80
C ALA A 128 3.71 0.44 -1.53
N LEU A 129 4.99 0.20 -1.22
CA LEU A 129 5.67 0.89 -0.12
C LEU A 129 5.58 2.40 -0.36
N ASP A 130 5.17 3.17 0.65
CA ASP A 130 5.03 4.61 0.53
C ASP A 130 5.33 5.34 1.85
N TRP A 131 5.36 6.68 1.81
CA TRP A 131 5.73 7.53 2.95
C TRP A 131 4.90 7.25 4.21
N PHE A 132 3.63 6.86 4.08
CA PHE A 132 2.74 6.61 5.22
C PHE A 132 3.06 5.31 5.98
N ASP A 133 3.85 4.41 5.41
CA ASP A 133 4.30 3.18 6.09
C ASP A 133 5.38 3.46 7.16
N PHE A 134 5.97 4.66 7.14
CA PHE A 134 7.09 5.03 7.99
C PHE A 134 6.63 5.78 9.24
N ALA A 135 6.74 5.13 10.40
CA ALA A 135 6.52 5.79 11.69
C ALA A 135 7.84 6.37 12.23
N PRO A 136 7.93 7.67 12.53
CA PRO A 136 9.13 8.24 13.15
C PRO A 136 9.30 7.73 14.58
N GLN A 137 10.54 7.39 14.92
CA GLN A 137 10.95 6.91 16.24
C GLN A 137 11.91 7.86 16.94
N GLU A 138 12.70 8.60 16.17
CA GLU A 138 13.65 9.59 16.68
C GLU A 138 13.91 10.64 15.60
N ILE A 139 13.84 11.92 15.99
CA ILE A 139 14.27 13.05 15.17
C ILE A 139 15.01 14.03 16.09
N ASP A 140 16.34 13.99 16.06
CA ASP A 140 17.20 14.98 16.68
C ASP A 140 17.34 16.20 15.76
N LYS A 141 16.56 17.25 16.06
CA LYS A 141 16.61 18.50 15.30
C LYS A 141 17.94 19.25 15.42
N GLN A 142 18.79 18.92 16.40
CA GLN A 142 20.08 19.57 16.61
C GLN A 142 21.20 18.91 15.79
N ALA A 143 20.99 17.67 15.34
CA ALA A 143 21.91 16.97 14.44
C ALA A 143 21.93 17.59 13.03
N PHE A 144 20.98 18.46 12.72
CA PHE A 144 20.93 19.22 11.48
C PHE A 144 21.86 20.45 11.54
N SER A 145 22.55 20.76 10.45
CA SER A 145 23.29 22.02 10.34
C SER A 145 22.35 23.22 10.55
N LYS A 146 22.89 24.36 11.01
CA LYS A 146 22.10 25.56 11.34
C LYS A 146 21.79 26.47 10.14
N THR A 147 22.34 26.20 8.97
CA THR A 147 22.21 27.07 7.78
C THR A 147 21.51 26.30 6.67
N PRO A 148 20.40 26.81 6.07
CA PRO A 148 19.65 26.08 5.05
C PRO A 148 20.56 25.63 3.92
N ASP A 149 20.33 24.41 3.41
CA ASP A 149 21.11 23.89 2.29
C ASP A 149 20.67 24.55 0.98
N THR A 150 19.38 24.89 0.87
CA THR A 150 18.79 25.55 -0.29
C THR A 150 17.87 26.69 0.14
N LEU A 151 17.99 27.84 -0.52
CA LEU A 151 17.03 28.93 -0.49
C LEU A 151 16.61 29.21 -1.92
N PHE A 152 15.32 29.12 -2.22
CA PHE A 152 14.81 29.41 -3.55
C PHE A 152 13.50 30.20 -3.50
N GLU A 153 13.26 30.96 -4.56
CA GLU A 153 12.02 31.67 -4.81
C GLU A 153 11.23 30.90 -5.88
N ALA A 154 9.95 30.69 -5.63
CA ALA A 154 9.05 30.04 -6.57
C ALA A 154 7.79 30.87 -6.78
N ILE A 155 7.25 30.81 -8.00
CA ILE A 155 5.99 31.45 -8.35
C ILE A 155 4.89 30.41 -8.11
N PRO A 156 3.94 30.66 -7.19
CA PRO A 156 2.84 29.74 -6.92
C PRO A 156 1.89 29.67 -8.14
N GLY A 157 1.54 28.45 -8.55
CA GLY A 157 0.48 28.22 -9.53
C GLY A 157 -0.83 27.88 -8.84
N THR A 158 -1.98 28.23 -9.41
CA THR A 158 -3.27 27.75 -8.89
C THR A 158 -3.42 26.25 -9.14
N LEU A 159 -3.89 25.50 -8.15
CA LEU A 159 -4.18 24.07 -8.30
C LEU A 159 -5.29 23.88 -9.34
N GLY A 160 -5.07 22.97 -10.27
CA GLY A 160 -6.07 22.58 -11.27
C GLY A 160 -5.92 21.11 -11.64
N PHE A 161 -7.03 20.42 -11.82
CA PHE A 161 -7.08 19.02 -12.23
C PHE A 161 -8.32 18.78 -13.11
N PRO A 162 -8.33 17.73 -13.95
CA PRO A 162 -9.52 17.39 -14.74
C PRO A 162 -10.70 17.12 -13.82
N GLY A 163 -11.85 17.75 -14.08
CA GLY A 163 -13.01 17.64 -13.18
C GLY A 163 -13.11 18.75 -12.13
N ALA A 164 -12.17 19.71 -12.10
CA ALA A 164 -12.20 20.83 -11.17
C ALA A 164 -13.06 21.99 -11.71
N PRO A 165 -13.92 22.61 -10.88
CA PRO A 165 -14.73 23.73 -11.32
C PRO A 165 -13.84 24.91 -11.73
N GLU A 166 -14.12 25.48 -12.91
CA GLU A 166 -13.38 26.64 -13.42
C GLU A 166 -13.71 27.89 -12.56
N PRO A 167 -12.69 28.57 -11.98
CA PRO A 167 -12.83 29.71 -11.08
C PRO A 167 -13.74 30.85 -11.52
N ARG A 168 -13.94 31.02 -12.83
CA ARG A 168 -14.60 32.20 -13.41
C ARG A 168 -15.76 31.88 -14.33
N TRP A 169 -15.90 30.63 -14.75
CA TRP A 169 -16.84 30.25 -15.80
C TRP A 169 -17.65 29.04 -15.39
N TRP A 170 -18.93 29.02 -15.77
CA TRP A 170 -19.71 27.79 -15.70
C TRP A 170 -19.20 26.84 -16.78
N THR A 171 -18.70 25.68 -16.34
CA THR A 171 -18.32 24.57 -17.22
C THR A 171 -19.27 23.40 -16.97
N ILE A 172 -19.68 22.72 -18.05
CA ILE A 172 -20.36 21.43 -17.98
C ILE A 172 -19.28 20.44 -18.42
N GLU A 173 -18.71 19.72 -17.46
CA GLU A 173 -17.50 18.92 -17.70
C GLU A 173 -17.81 17.57 -18.36
N ASP A 174 -16.97 17.20 -19.32
CA ASP A 174 -16.82 15.84 -19.85
C ASP A 174 -15.37 15.39 -19.57
N GLY A 175 -15.05 15.23 -18.29
CA GLY A 175 -13.76 14.77 -17.82
C GLY A 175 -13.71 13.25 -17.81
N THR A 176 -12.67 12.64 -18.39
CA THR A 176 -12.50 11.17 -18.39
C THR A 176 -11.81 10.63 -17.14
N ALA A 177 -11.39 11.51 -16.23
CA ALA A 177 -10.78 11.18 -14.95
C ALA A 177 -11.19 12.27 -13.96
N TYR A 178 -11.69 11.85 -12.80
CA TYR A 178 -12.16 12.75 -11.77
C TYR A 178 -11.30 12.56 -10.52
N PHE A 179 -11.15 13.61 -9.71
CA PHE A 179 -10.37 13.52 -8.46
C PHE A 179 -10.93 12.48 -7.47
N ASP A 180 -12.23 12.16 -7.58
CA ASP A 180 -12.93 11.12 -6.83
C ASP A 180 -12.91 9.73 -7.51
N SER A 181 -12.36 9.60 -8.73
CA SER A 181 -12.24 8.31 -9.42
C SER A 181 -11.06 7.52 -8.84
N ALA A 182 -11.29 6.88 -7.70
CA ALA A 182 -10.28 6.07 -7.04
C ALA A 182 -10.03 4.74 -7.76
N VAL A 183 -8.77 4.30 -7.74
CA VAL A 183 -8.36 2.93 -8.10
C VAL A 183 -8.37 2.12 -6.80
N ASP A 184 -9.28 1.15 -6.68
CA ASP A 184 -9.52 0.35 -5.45
C ASP A 184 -9.76 1.18 -4.16
N PRO A 185 -10.76 2.07 -4.09
CA PRO A 185 -11.09 2.73 -2.84
C PRO A 185 -11.68 1.71 -1.84
N GLU A 186 -11.14 1.68 -0.64
CA GLU A 186 -11.99 1.35 0.51
C GLU A 186 -12.91 2.56 0.76
N PRO A 187 -14.23 2.46 0.54
CA PRO A 187 -15.12 3.58 0.72
C PRO A 187 -15.16 3.96 2.21
N ASN A 188 -14.52 5.06 2.56
CA ASN A 188 -14.56 5.64 3.89
C ASN A 188 -15.00 7.12 3.82
N VAL A 189 -15.51 7.65 4.94
CA VAL A 189 -16.04 9.02 5.01
C VAL A 189 -14.97 10.06 4.68
N LEU A 190 -13.72 9.81 5.04
CA LEU A 190 -12.61 10.73 4.78
C LEU A 190 -12.32 10.84 3.27
N SER A 191 -12.40 9.73 2.54
CA SER A 191 -12.27 9.69 1.07
C SER A 191 -13.37 10.47 0.35
N MET A 192 -14.54 10.69 0.97
CA MET A 192 -15.59 11.56 0.45
C MET A 192 -15.43 13.03 0.89
N MET A 193 -14.91 13.28 2.09
CA MET A 193 -14.69 14.63 2.60
C MET A 193 -13.54 15.35 1.89
N LEU A 194 -12.50 14.63 1.47
CA LEU A 194 -11.33 15.23 0.83
C LEU A 194 -11.67 15.89 -0.53
N PRO A 195 -12.40 15.23 -1.46
CA PRO A 195 -12.89 15.89 -2.67
C PRO A 195 -13.75 17.12 -2.35
N GLU A 196 -14.70 17.02 -1.42
CA GLU A 196 -15.56 18.16 -1.02
C GLU A 196 -14.73 19.36 -0.56
N PHE A 197 -13.71 19.11 0.28
CA PHE A 197 -12.81 20.14 0.77
C PHE A 197 -12.06 20.84 -0.37
N PHE A 198 -11.49 20.09 -1.32
CA PHE A 198 -10.82 20.67 -2.49
C PHE A 198 -11.79 21.40 -3.44
N TYR A 199 -12.99 20.85 -3.66
CA TYR A 199 -13.96 21.43 -4.58
C TYR A 199 -14.58 22.72 -4.05
N SER A 200 -14.80 22.82 -2.73
CA SER A 200 -15.44 23.98 -2.11
C SER A 200 -14.66 25.28 -2.30
N ASP A 201 -13.32 25.21 -2.34
CA ASP A 201 -12.47 26.40 -2.36
C ASP A 201 -11.28 26.29 -3.33
N ILE A 202 -11.45 25.60 -4.47
CA ILE A 202 -10.36 25.32 -5.43
C ILE A 202 -9.54 26.57 -5.84
N ARG A 203 -10.16 27.76 -5.80
CA ARG A 203 -9.55 29.04 -6.16
C ARG A 203 -8.42 29.49 -5.23
N ASN A 204 -8.45 29.04 -3.98
CA ASN A 204 -7.49 29.44 -2.96
C ASN A 204 -6.41 28.38 -2.72
N TRP A 205 -6.35 27.35 -3.58
CA TRP A 205 -5.30 26.34 -3.57
C TRP A 205 -4.16 26.74 -4.49
N PHE A 206 -2.96 26.83 -3.93
CA PHE A 206 -1.73 27.13 -4.65
C PHE A 206 -0.75 25.97 -4.55
N LEU A 207 -0.07 25.69 -5.66
CA LEU A 207 0.96 24.68 -5.78
C LEU A 207 2.30 25.36 -6.02
N VAL A 208 3.28 25.01 -5.19
CA VAL A 208 4.66 25.45 -5.32
C VAL A 208 5.53 24.24 -5.64
N PRO A 209 6.17 24.18 -6.82
CA PRO A 209 7.10 23.11 -7.14
C PRO A 209 8.32 23.19 -6.23
N ALA A 210 8.47 22.20 -5.35
CA ALA A 210 9.64 22.04 -4.51
C ALA A 210 10.30 20.70 -4.87
N PRO A 211 11.30 20.65 -5.78
CA PRO A 211 11.96 19.41 -6.15
C PRO A 211 12.86 18.91 -5.01
N MET A 212 12.84 17.60 -4.74
CA MET A 212 13.81 16.95 -3.85
C MET A 212 14.21 15.59 -4.43
N ARG A 213 15.40 15.12 -4.02
CA ARG A 213 15.83 13.76 -4.33
C ARG A 213 15.06 12.77 -3.47
N ALA A 214 14.62 11.66 -4.05
CA ALA A 214 14.01 10.57 -3.30
C ALA A 214 15.03 9.93 -2.33
N GLY A 215 14.55 9.24 -1.30
CA GLY A 215 15.38 8.71 -0.22
C GLY A 215 15.90 9.76 0.75
N HIS A 216 15.25 10.93 0.80
CA HIS A 216 15.60 12.02 1.69
C HIS A 216 14.39 12.45 2.53
N VAL A 217 14.67 13.04 3.68
CA VAL A 217 13.71 13.82 4.45
C VAL A 217 13.93 15.29 4.11
N ARG A 218 12.88 15.96 3.66
CA ARG A 218 12.84 17.42 3.55
C ARG A 218 12.45 17.99 4.89
N ARG A 219 13.17 19.00 5.34
CA ARG A 219 12.76 19.87 6.43
C ARG A 219 12.55 21.29 5.92
N MET A 220 11.38 21.84 6.16
CA MET A 220 11.07 23.24 5.88
C MET A 220 11.59 24.07 7.06
N GLU A 221 12.57 24.95 6.81
CA GLU A 221 13.12 25.84 7.83
C GLU A 221 12.46 27.22 7.81
N ARG A 222 12.04 27.68 6.63
CA ARG A 222 11.38 28.97 6.45
C ARG A 222 10.48 28.95 5.22
N VAL A 223 9.27 29.47 5.34
CA VAL A 223 8.36 29.68 4.22
C VAL A 223 7.81 31.10 4.34
N GLU A 224 8.06 31.94 3.34
CA GLU A 224 7.50 33.29 3.29
C GLU A 224 6.71 33.48 2.00
N VAL A 225 5.48 33.95 2.14
CA VAL A 225 4.61 34.28 1.01
C VAL A 225 4.63 35.78 0.81
N VAL A 226 4.94 36.21 -0.40
CA VAL A 226 4.80 37.59 -0.85
C VAL A 226 3.50 37.70 -1.61
N ASP A 227 2.63 38.61 -1.17
CA ASP A 227 1.36 38.86 -1.85
C ASP A 227 1.47 39.94 -2.94
N SER A 228 0.39 40.13 -3.71
CA SER A 228 0.29 41.12 -4.78
C SER A 228 0.42 42.58 -4.32
N PHE A 229 0.33 42.85 -3.01
CA PHE A 229 0.52 44.16 -2.41
C PHE A 229 1.94 44.34 -1.84
N GLY A 230 2.80 43.31 -1.93
CA GLY A 230 4.16 43.30 -1.41
C GLY A 230 4.24 43.02 0.09
N VAL A 231 3.16 42.57 0.72
CA VAL A 231 3.16 42.11 2.11
C VAL A 231 3.82 40.75 2.17
N ILE A 232 4.80 40.62 3.08
CA ILE A 232 5.50 39.37 3.35
C ILE A 232 4.86 38.75 4.59
N THR A 233 4.37 37.53 4.44
CA THR A 233 3.80 36.73 5.52
C THR A 233 4.65 35.49 5.72
N GLU A 234 5.25 35.35 6.90
CA GLU A 234 5.95 34.13 7.30
C GLU A 234 4.93 33.07 7.72
N LEU A 235 5.07 31.86 7.18
CA LEU A 235 4.20 30.72 7.47
C LEU A 235 4.91 29.74 8.40
N ASP A 236 4.27 29.49 9.54
CA ASP A 236 4.68 28.46 10.48
C ASP A 236 4.06 27.09 10.12
N PRO A 237 4.69 25.98 10.54
CA PRO A 237 4.06 24.66 10.46
C PRO A 237 2.71 24.63 11.16
N VAL A 238 1.72 24.02 10.52
CA VAL A 238 0.38 23.83 11.09
C VAL A 238 0.49 23.08 12.43
N PRO A 239 -0.13 23.52 13.53
CA PRO A 239 -0.09 22.81 14.81
C PRO A 239 -0.71 21.42 14.75
N ALA A 240 -0.29 20.51 15.65
CA ALA A 240 -0.81 19.14 15.74
C ALA A 240 -2.32 19.07 16.04
N GLU A 241 -2.88 20.08 16.72
CA GLU A 241 -4.30 20.17 17.09
C GLU A 241 -5.23 20.49 15.91
N GLN A 242 -4.67 20.91 14.77
CA GLN A 242 -5.42 21.19 13.54
C GLN A 242 -5.31 20.02 12.56
N THR A 243 -6.31 19.89 11.68
CA THR A 243 -6.28 18.91 10.60
C THR A 243 -5.05 19.12 9.73
N ASN A 244 -4.19 18.11 9.67
CA ASN A 244 -3.01 18.10 8.84
C ASN A 244 -3.01 16.85 7.94
N LEU A 245 -2.36 16.97 6.79
CA LEU A 245 -2.18 15.89 5.81
C LEU A 245 -0.68 15.76 5.56
N PHE A 246 -0.24 14.58 5.13
CA PHE A 246 1.17 14.29 4.80
C PHE A 246 2.16 14.47 5.98
N THR A 247 1.67 14.34 7.22
CA THR A 247 2.50 14.36 8.42
C THR A 247 2.85 12.94 8.85
N LEU A 248 4.08 12.77 9.34
CA LEU A 248 4.56 11.51 9.89
C LEU A 248 4.46 11.63 11.42
N GLY A 249 3.35 11.17 12.00
CA GLY A 249 3.14 11.15 13.45
C GLY A 249 2.82 12.51 14.08
N ALA A 250 1.65 12.61 14.73
CA ALA A 250 1.06 13.89 15.14
C ALA A 250 1.78 14.62 16.29
N ASP A 251 2.45 13.92 17.23
CA ASP A 251 2.63 14.52 18.57
C ASP A 251 4.08 14.79 19.03
N ALA A 252 5.11 14.22 18.38
CA ALA A 252 6.48 14.28 18.92
C ALA A 252 7.53 14.95 18.03
N PHE A 253 7.27 15.06 16.72
CA PHE A 253 8.34 15.26 15.74
C PHE A 253 8.22 16.58 14.93
N GLY A 254 7.09 17.27 15.03
CA GLY A 254 6.81 18.55 14.40
C GLY A 254 6.41 18.42 12.93
N ASN A 255 5.52 19.30 12.49
CA ASN A 255 4.92 19.27 11.16
C ASN A 255 5.78 20.00 10.09
N ASP A 256 7.08 20.12 10.35
CA ASP A 256 8.08 20.79 9.49
C ASP A 256 8.88 19.80 8.63
N THR A 257 8.55 18.50 8.66
CA THR A 257 9.30 17.45 7.95
C THR A 257 8.42 16.64 7.00
N MET A 258 8.98 16.25 5.86
CA MET A 258 8.36 15.42 4.85
C MET A 258 9.33 14.34 4.39
N LEU A 259 8.95 13.07 4.50
CA LEU A 259 9.74 11.94 4.01
C LEU A 259 9.30 11.59 2.60
N ILE A 260 10.26 11.51 1.68
CA ILE A 260 10.04 10.90 0.36
C ILE A 260 10.98 9.69 0.26
N PRO A 261 10.48 8.45 0.46
CA PRO A 261 11.31 7.26 0.32
C PRO A 261 11.70 7.04 -1.15
N ASN A 262 12.82 6.36 -1.41
CA ASN A 262 13.22 6.00 -2.78
C ASN A 262 12.51 4.73 -3.21
N VAL A 263 11.21 4.84 -3.51
CA VAL A 263 10.37 3.72 -3.94
C VAL A 263 10.36 3.60 -5.46
N ALA A 264 10.19 2.38 -5.97
CA ALA A 264 10.15 2.14 -7.40
C ALA A 264 8.90 2.77 -8.03
N ALA A 265 9.07 3.52 -9.12
CA ALA A 265 7.93 4.07 -9.87
C ALA A 265 6.96 2.99 -10.38
N GLN A 266 7.49 1.80 -10.67
CA GLN A 266 6.71 0.61 -10.99
C GLN A 266 7.49 -0.64 -10.59
N VAL A 267 6.84 -1.52 -9.81
CA VAL A 267 7.30 -2.89 -9.54
C VAL A 267 6.49 -3.84 -10.41
N VAL A 268 7.18 -4.70 -11.15
CA VAL A 268 6.58 -5.73 -11.98
C VAL A 268 6.72 -7.07 -11.25
N ASP A 269 5.59 -7.66 -10.88
CA ASP A 269 5.52 -9.04 -10.41
C ASP A 269 5.60 -9.99 -11.62
N CYS A 270 6.48 -10.98 -11.55
CA CYS A 270 6.51 -12.12 -12.46
C CYS A 270 5.63 -13.27 -11.92
N ASP A 271 5.73 -14.44 -12.54
CA ASP A 271 5.05 -15.64 -12.07
C ASP A 271 5.42 -15.97 -10.62
N ALA A 272 4.42 -16.33 -9.82
CA ALA A 272 4.61 -16.70 -8.43
C ALA A 272 5.36 -18.03 -8.32
N LEU A 273 6.47 -18.01 -7.59
CA LEU A 273 7.21 -19.21 -7.23
C LEU A 273 6.39 -20.05 -6.24
N GLU A 274 5.69 -19.37 -5.33
CA GLU A 274 4.83 -20.01 -4.34
C GLU A 274 3.59 -19.15 -4.08
N GLU A 275 2.46 -19.81 -3.88
CA GLU A 275 1.21 -19.17 -3.41
C GLU A 275 0.66 -20.00 -2.26
N VAL A 276 0.46 -19.36 -1.10
CA VAL A 276 -0.10 -19.97 0.11
C VAL A 276 -1.32 -19.17 0.53
N THR A 277 -2.44 -19.86 0.72
CA THR A 277 -3.66 -19.25 1.29
C THR A 277 -3.84 -19.71 2.73
N TRP A 278 -4.11 -18.78 3.61
CA TRP A 278 -4.30 -19.00 5.04
C TRP A 278 -5.76 -18.75 5.38
N SER A 279 -6.46 -19.76 5.90
CA SER A 279 -7.88 -19.68 6.22
C SER A 279 -8.17 -20.11 7.65
N ARG A 280 -9.13 -19.45 8.29
CA ARG A 280 -9.62 -19.85 9.62
C ARG A 280 -10.65 -20.97 9.48
N ASP A 281 -10.51 -22.00 10.29
CA ASP A 281 -11.50 -23.03 10.52
C ASP A 281 -12.10 -22.81 11.91
N GLU A 282 -13.27 -22.17 11.93
CA GLU A 282 -13.99 -21.86 13.17
C GLU A 282 -14.48 -23.12 13.89
N ALA A 283 -14.83 -24.18 13.16
CA ALA A 283 -15.30 -25.43 13.76
C ALA A 283 -14.14 -26.18 14.44
N GLY A 284 -12.96 -26.18 13.81
CA GLY A 284 -11.75 -26.79 14.32
C GLY A 284 -10.93 -25.93 15.30
N ASN A 285 -11.25 -24.64 15.43
CA ASN A 285 -10.43 -23.63 16.14
C ASN A 285 -8.95 -23.64 15.69
N LEU A 286 -8.74 -23.69 14.38
CA LEU A 286 -7.41 -23.82 13.79
C LEU A 286 -7.31 -22.98 12.52
N VAL A 287 -6.09 -22.77 12.06
CA VAL A 287 -5.81 -22.13 10.77
C VAL A 287 -5.26 -23.17 9.82
N TRP A 288 -5.65 -23.11 8.56
CA TRP A 288 -5.07 -23.94 7.52
C TRP A 288 -4.21 -23.08 6.60
N ALA A 289 -2.97 -23.52 6.40
CA ALA A 289 -2.16 -23.08 5.27
C ALA A 289 -2.41 -24.05 4.12
N HIS A 290 -2.92 -23.55 3.00
CA HIS A 290 -3.08 -24.26 1.76
C HIS A 290 -1.98 -23.82 0.79
N GLU A 291 -0.98 -24.66 0.58
CA GLU A 291 0.04 -24.45 -0.44
C GLU A 291 -0.61 -24.68 -1.82
N ARG A 292 -0.98 -23.62 -2.54
CA ARG A 292 -1.64 -23.71 -3.85
C ARG A 292 -0.65 -23.90 -4.98
N THR A 293 0.46 -23.18 -4.91
CA THR A 293 1.54 -23.24 -5.89
C THR A 293 2.84 -23.43 -5.16
N VAL A 294 3.66 -24.37 -5.60
CA VAL A 294 4.98 -24.64 -5.02
C VAL A 294 6.01 -24.85 -6.11
N THR A 295 7.22 -24.36 -5.88
CA THR A 295 8.38 -24.65 -6.71
C THR A 295 9.21 -25.75 -6.08
N ASP A 296 9.43 -26.84 -6.83
CA ASP A 296 10.32 -27.90 -6.37
C ASP A 296 11.77 -27.39 -6.31
N ARG A 297 12.42 -27.57 -5.17
CA ARG A 297 13.79 -27.12 -4.92
C ARG A 297 14.82 -27.82 -5.80
N ILE A 298 14.53 -29.04 -6.28
CA ILE A 298 15.48 -29.83 -7.08
C ILE A 298 15.30 -29.52 -8.58
N SER A 299 14.07 -29.69 -9.09
CA SER A 299 13.80 -29.46 -10.52
C SER A 299 13.66 -27.99 -10.89
N GLY A 300 13.38 -27.11 -9.92
CA GLY A 300 13.05 -25.71 -10.16
C GLY A 300 11.70 -25.52 -10.87
N GLN A 301 10.90 -26.58 -11.03
CA GLN A 301 9.60 -26.50 -11.68
C GLN A 301 8.52 -26.09 -10.67
N THR A 302 7.70 -25.14 -11.08
CA THR A 302 6.52 -24.67 -10.34
C THR A 302 5.29 -25.46 -10.78
N TYR A 303 4.51 -25.96 -9.83
CA TYR A 303 3.27 -26.70 -10.09
C TYR A 303 2.20 -26.37 -9.06
N GLU A 304 0.94 -26.59 -9.42
CA GLU A 304 -0.21 -26.37 -8.54
C GLU A 304 -0.51 -27.62 -7.70
N THR A 305 -0.55 -27.44 -6.39
CA THR A 305 -0.85 -28.45 -5.37
C THR A 305 -2.37 -28.56 -5.20
N GLY A 306 -3.01 -29.28 -6.12
CA GLY A 306 -4.44 -29.58 -6.09
C GLY A 306 -4.85 -30.74 -7.02
N THR A 307 -3.92 -31.20 -7.85
CA THR A 307 -4.08 -32.33 -8.78
C THR A 307 -3.60 -33.66 -8.18
N GLU A 308 -2.90 -33.64 -7.04
CA GLU A 308 -2.58 -34.85 -6.28
C GLU A 308 -3.83 -35.31 -5.51
N THR A 309 -4.70 -36.08 -6.17
CA THR A 309 -5.65 -36.96 -5.46
C THR A 309 -4.84 -37.78 -4.47
N ALA A 310 -5.19 -37.71 -3.18
CA ALA A 310 -4.65 -38.64 -2.19
C ALA A 310 -4.81 -40.06 -2.78
N PRO A 311 -3.77 -40.91 -2.73
CA PRO A 311 -3.95 -42.29 -3.15
C PRO A 311 -5.13 -42.84 -2.35
N ASP A 312 -6.18 -43.31 -3.04
CA ASP A 312 -7.31 -43.99 -2.40
C ASP A 312 -6.72 -45.22 -1.69
N THR A 313 -6.39 -45.09 -0.41
CA THR A 313 -5.65 -46.14 0.30
C THR A 313 -6.52 -47.37 0.59
N LEU A 314 -7.78 -47.36 0.17
CA LEU A 314 -8.70 -48.50 0.24
C LEU A 314 -9.61 -48.50 -1.00
N SER A 315 -9.14 -49.03 -2.12
CA SER A 315 -10.06 -49.59 -3.12
C SER A 315 -10.65 -50.89 -2.56
N THR A 316 -11.66 -50.77 -1.70
CA THR A 316 -12.51 -51.93 -1.37
C THR A 316 -13.27 -52.31 -2.63
N ASN A 317 -12.95 -53.48 -3.20
CA ASN A 317 -13.57 -54.04 -4.42
C ASN A 317 -15.04 -54.47 -4.23
N GLU A 318 -15.72 -54.01 -3.18
CA GLU A 318 -17.13 -54.32 -2.92
C GLU A 318 -17.96 -53.05 -3.18
N ALA A 319 -19.02 -53.17 -3.98
CA ALA A 319 -19.93 -52.07 -4.26
C ALA A 319 -20.80 -51.80 -3.02
N GLY A 320 -20.84 -50.55 -2.52
CA GLY A 320 -21.62 -50.20 -1.33
C GLY A 320 -21.36 -48.81 -0.77
N ASP A 321 -22.30 -48.33 0.05
CA ASP A 321 -22.18 -47.09 0.83
C ASP A 321 -21.28 -47.34 2.05
N TYR A 322 -20.17 -46.59 2.15
CA TYR A 322 -19.20 -46.76 3.24
C TYR A 322 -19.30 -45.64 4.26
N TYR A 323 -19.55 -45.99 5.53
CA TYR A 323 -19.37 -45.06 6.62
C TYR A 323 -17.88 -44.72 6.79
N THR A 324 -17.55 -43.45 6.62
CA THR A 324 -16.20 -42.92 6.70
C THR A 324 -16.11 -41.97 7.89
N LEU A 325 -15.26 -42.31 8.86
CA LEU A 325 -15.05 -41.50 10.08
C LEU A 325 -14.48 -40.12 9.76
N LYS A 326 -13.58 -40.04 8.77
CA LYS A 326 -12.91 -38.81 8.36
C LYS A 326 -12.39 -38.96 6.93
N ASN A 327 -12.45 -37.91 6.12
CA ASN A 327 -11.74 -37.90 4.84
C ASN A 327 -10.25 -37.56 5.01
N ASP A 328 -9.45 -38.05 4.06
CA ASP A 328 -8.06 -37.61 3.94
C ASP A 328 -8.00 -36.23 3.28
N LEU A 329 -7.14 -35.37 3.83
CA LEU A 329 -6.85 -34.07 3.25
C LEU A 329 -5.62 -34.18 2.34
N PRO A 330 -5.58 -33.43 1.23
CA PRO A 330 -4.36 -33.31 0.42
C PRO A 330 -3.17 -32.89 1.29
N ARG A 331 -1.97 -33.36 0.94
CA ARG A 331 -0.73 -33.05 1.66
C ARG A 331 -0.47 -31.54 1.80
N ALA A 332 -0.95 -30.76 0.82
CA ALA A 332 -0.83 -29.31 0.74
C ALA A 332 -1.55 -28.54 1.86
N TYR A 333 -2.46 -29.18 2.61
CA TYR A 333 -3.12 -28.56 3.76
C TYR A 333 -2.33 -28.80 5.04
N ILE A 334 -1.74 -27.73 5.57
CA ILE A 334 -0.92 -27.75 6.78
C ILE A 334 -1.66 -27.04 7.92
N PRO A 335 -1.94 -27.73 9.05
CA PRO A 335 -2.69 -27.14 10.14
C PRO A 335 -1.81 -26.24 11.01
N TYR A 336 -2.39 -25.17 11.53
CA TYR A 336 -1.81 -24.25 12.50
C TYR A 336 -2.67 -24.26 13.76
N VAL A 337 -2.09 -24.76 14.85
CA VAL A 337 -2.81 -25.05 16.09
C VAL A 337 -2.53 -23.95 17.12
N PRO A 338 -3.54 -23.34 17.74
CA PRO A 338 -3.33 -22.34 18.77
C PRO A 338 -2.60 -22.93 19.99
N ARG A 339 -1.60 -22.21 20.47
CA ARG A 339 -0.79 -22.52 21.65
C ARG A 339 -0.57 -21.23 22.44
N GLN A 340 -0.70 -21.30 23.75
CA GLN A 340 -0.32 -20.20 24.63
C GLN A 340 1.20 -20.06 24.66
N THR A 341 1.70 -18.83 24.51
CA THR A 341 3.14 -18.52 24.49
C THR A 341 3.77 -18.50 25.89
N ALA A 342 3.00 -18.22 26.94
CA ALA A 342 3.49 -18.22 28.31
C ALA A 342 3.59 -19.65 28.90
N LYS A 343 4.75 -19.98 29.48
CA LYS A 343 4.99 -21.24 30.22
C LYS A 343 4.41 -21.25 31.64
N ILE A 344 3.83 -20.14 32.12
CA ILE A 344 3.37 -19.97 33.50
C ILE A 344 1.83 -19.83 33.49
N PRO A 345 1.07 -20.74 34.14
CA PRO A 345 -0.40 -20.76 34.10
C PRO A 345 -1.13 -19.52 34.66
N ALA A 346 -0.41 -18.62 35.34
CA ALA A 346 -0.99 -17.47 36.05
C ALA A 346 -1.04 -16.17 35.22
N VAL A 347 -0.44 -16.15 34.03
CA VAL A 347 -0.48 -15.00 33.12
C VAL A 347 -1.15 -15.46 31.83
N SER A 348 -2.29 -14.85 31.50
CA SER A 348 -2.95 -15.04 30.20
C SER A 348 -1.99 -14.58 29.10
N GLY A 349 -1.17 -15.50 28.59
CA GLY A 349 -0.22 -15.21 27.51
C GLY A 349 -0.92 -15.11 26.17
N ASP A 350 -0.28 -14.41 25.23
CA ASP A 350 -0.77 -14.28 23.87
C ASP A 350 -0.89 -15.65 23.20
N ILE A 351 -1.95 -15.82 22.39
CA ILE A 351 -2.18 -17.02 21.60
C ILE A 351 -1.36 -16.90 20.31
N ALA A 352 -0.44 -17.84 20.10
CA ALA A 352 0.27 -18.00 18.85
C ALA A 352 -0.18 -19.30 18.17
N LEU A 353 -0.20 -19.29 16.85
CA LEU A 353 -0.54 -20.43 16.01
C LEU A 353 0.75 -21.18 15.67
N ARG A 354 0.86 -22.44 16.08
CA ARG A 354 2.03 -23.29 15.79
C ARG A 354 1.74 -24.21 14.61
N ARG A 355 2.64 -24.26 13.63
CA ARG A 355 2.57 -25.23 12.53
C ARG A 355 2.54 -26.66 13.07
N GLY A 356 1.53 -27.41 12.63
CA GLY A 356 1.33 -28.83 12.89
C GLY A 356 1.60 -29.68 11.65
N ARG A 357 1.06 -30.91 11.67
CA ARG A 357 1.09 -31.85 10.55
C ARG A 357 -0.17 -32.72 10.58
N THR A 358 -0.71 -33.06 9.41
CA THR A 358 -1.75 -34.08 9.24
C THR A 358 -1.15 -35.43 8.86
N GLN A 359 0.01 -35.44 8.20
CA GLN A 359 0.73 -36.65 7.84
C GLN A 359 1.55 -37.19 9.02
N ALA A 360 1.30 -38.44 9.42
CA ALA A 360 1.92 -39.05 10.59
C ALA A 360 3.41 -39.39 10.37
N ASP A 361 3.77 -39.69 9.12
CA ASP A 361 5.11 -40.01 8.64
C ASP A 361 6.01 -38.79 8.42
N ALA A 362 5.44 -37.58 8.33
CA ALA A 362 6.20 -36.35 8.12
C ALA A 362 7.14 -36.05 9.31
N THR A 363 8.45 -36.00 9.07
CA THR A 363 9.47 -35.71 10.10
C THR A 363 10.13 -34.34 9.88
N GLY A 364 11.09 -33.96 10.71
CA GLY A 364 11.90 -32.76 10.46
C GLY A 364 12.78 -32.87 9.21
N GLU A 365 13.23 -34.09 8.88
CA GLU A 365 14.05 -34.37 7.68
C GLU A 365 13.19 -34.51 6.41
N ALA A 366 11.94 -34.98 6.57
CA ALA A 366 10.96 -35.11 5.50
C ALA A 366 9.67 -34.36 5.89
N PRO A 367 9.66 -33.01 5.86
CA PRO A 367 8.50 -32.24 6.27
C PRO A 367 7.30 -32.42 5.35
N GLN A 368 6.10 -32.20 5.91
CA GLN A 368 4.87 -32.19 5.13
C GLN A 368 4.82 -31.01 4.14
N HIS A 369 5.19 -29.82 4.63
CA HIS A 369 5.22 -28.57 3.86
C HIS A 369 6.26 -28.63 2.75
N ARG A 370 5.93 -28.03 1.61
CA ARG A 370 6.83 -27.97 0.45
C ARG A 370 7.30 -26.54 0.16
N SER A 371 6.49 -25.53 0.48
CA SER A 371 6.80 -24.12 0.25
C SER A 371 7.81 -23.56 1.28
N GLU A 372 8.62 -22.61 0.84
CA GLU A 372 9.48 -21.80 1.68
C GLU A 372 8.67 -20.93 2.64
N VAL A 373 7.57 -20.34 2.15
CA VAL A 373 6.65 -19.50 2.96
C VAL A 373 6.11 -20.27 4.16
N VAL A 374 5.66 -21.51 3.99
CA VAL A 374 5.21 -22.32 5.14
C VAL A 374 6.40 -22.82 5.96
N ALA A 375 7.55 -23.13 5.33
CA ALA A 375 8.75 -23.59 6.01
C ALA A 375 9.28 -22.58 7.05
N GLU A 376 9.33 -21.30 6.69
CA GLU A 376 9.77 -20.21 7.57
C GLU A 376 8.74 -19.87 8.66
N SER A 377 7.44 -19.87 8.33
CA SER A 377 6.35 -19.52 9.25
C SER A 377 6.03 -20.63 10.25
N THR A 378 6.99 -21.04 11.09
CA THR A 378 6.76 -22.08 12.11
C THR A 378 5.73 -21.64 13.16
N TRP A 379 5.70 -20.36 13.46
CA TRP A 379 4.75 -19.70 14.34
C TRP A 379 4.09 -18.56 13.60
N LEU A 380 2.80 -18.32 13.85
CA LEU A 380 2.08 -17.15 13.40
C LEU A 380 1.41 -16.47 14.60
N HIS A 381 1.32 -15.15 14.55
CA HIS A 381 0.47 -14.39 15.43
C HIS A 381 -1.00 -14.70 15.12
N HIS A 382 -1.85 -14.80 16.14
CA HIS A 382 -3.26 -15.12 15.91
C HIS A 382 -3.96 -14.03 15.09
N GLU A 383 -3.61 -12.77 15.32
CA GLU A 383 -4.14 -11.61 14.61
C GLU A 383 -3.74 -11.53 13.12
N THR A 384 -2.69 -12.24 12.71
CA THR A 384 -2.16 -12.19 11.34
C THR A 384 -3.11 -12.75 10.29
N VAL A 385 -3.96 -13.70 10.67
CA VAL A 385 -4.93 -14.30 9.76
C VAL A 385 -6.30 -13.74 10.11
N PRO A 386 -6.89 -12.82 9.31
CA PRO A 386 -8.24 -12.32 9.55
C PRO A 386 -9.30 -13.39 9.24
N PRO A 387 -10.59 -13.16 9.57
CA PRO A 387 -11.69 -14.08 9.24
C PRO A 387 -11.79 -14.40 7.74
N ASP A 388 -11.59 -13.41 6.89
CA ASP A 388 -11.61 -13.57 5.42
C ASP A 388 -10.37 -14.28 4.87
N GLY A 389 -9.40 -14.60 5.74
CA GLY A 389 -8.16 -15.24 5.37
C GLY A 389 -7.18 -14.28 4.69
N VAL A 390 -5.98 -14.79 4.45
CA VAL A 390 -4.89 -14.03 3.85
C VAL A 390 -4.20 -14.89 2.81
N LYS A 391 -3.70 -14.25 1.75
CA LYS A 391 -2.91 -14.87 0.70
C LYS A 391 -1.49 -14.32 0.77
N THR A 392 -0.51 -15.23 0.78
CA THR A 392 0.89 -14.87 0.71
C THR A 392 1.48 -15.45 -0.57
N ARG A 393 2.21 -14.63 -1.33
CA ARG A 393 2.95 -15.09 -2.50
C ARG A 393 4.43 -14.89 -2.29
N ARG A 394 5.24 -15.76 -2.90
CA ARG A 394 6.69 -15.57 -3.10
C ARG A 394 6.91 -15.41 -4.60
N VAL A 395 7.38 -14.24 -5.03
CA VAL A 395 7.38 -13.81 -6.44
C VAL A 395 8.74 -13.25 -6.84
N HIS A 396 9.12 -13.50 -8.10
CA HIS A 396 10.18 -12.72 -8.73
C HIS A 396 9.64 -11.32 -9.04
N ARG A 397 10.44 -10.31 -8.69
CA ARG A 397 10.11 -8.91 -8.90
C ARG A 397 11.18 -8.21 -9.68
N PHE A 398 10.74 -7.24 -10.47
CA PHE A 398 11.60 -6.39 -11.26
C PHE A 398 11.19 -4.93 -11.11
N ALA A 399 12.19 -4.07 -10.92
CA ALA A 399 12.03 -2.63 -11.00
C ALA A 399 13.30 -1.99 -11.59
N ARG A 400 13.19 -0.72 -11.98
CA ARG A 400 14.37 0.09 -12.32
C ARG A 400 14.64 1.12 -11.23
N GLY A 401 15.91 1.23 -10.86
CA GLY A 401 16.39 2.27 -9.95
C GLY A 401 16.34 3.66 -10.61
N SER A 402 16.59 4.69 -9.80
CA SER A 402 16.64 6.08 -10.28
C SER A 402 17.84 6.33 -11.19
N ASP A 403 18.88 5.48 -11.12
CA ASP A 403 20.02 5.42 -12.04
C ASP A 403 19.71 4.67 -13.35
N GLY A 404 18.49 4.13 -13.50
CA GLY A 404 18.05 3.34 -14.65
C GLY A 404 18.55 1.89 -14.65
N ARG A 405 19.25 1.42 -13.62
CA ARG A 405 19.68 0.01 -13.53
C ARG A 405 18.51 -0.91 -13.22
N ALA A 406 18.61 -2.14 -13.69
CA ALA A 406 17.65 -3.20 -13.42
C ALA A 406 17.93 -3.83 -12.05
N HIS A 407 16.89 -3.90 -11.22
CA HIS A 407 16.90 -4.65 -9.96
C HIS A 407 15.93 -5.81 -10.10
N VAL A 408 16.43 -7.03 -9.87
CA VAL A 408 15.64 -8.26 -9.82
C VAL A 408 15.85 -8.88 -8.46
N TRP A 409 14.76 -9.18 -7.76
CA TRP A 409 14.81 -9.84 -6.46
C TRP A 409 13.65 -10.83 -6.33
N ILE A 410 13.73 -11.66 -5.29
CA ILE A 410 12.58 -12.45 -4.84
C ILE A 410 12.06 -11.75 -3.60
N GLY A 411 10.78 -11.41 -3.64
CA GLY A 411 10.03 -10.83 -2.54
C GLY A 411 8.81 -11.68 -2.21
N ARG A 412 8.21 -11.37 -1.07
CA ARG A 412 6.89 -11.83 -0.66
C ARG A 412 5.90 -10.68 -0.67
N ASP A 413 4.65 -10.99 -0.95
CA ASP A 413 3.52 -10.12 -0.60
C ASP A 413 2.49 -10.84 0.25
N ARG A 414 1.73 -10.04 0.99
CA ARG A 414 0.53 -10.40 1.71
C ARG A 414 -0.64 -9.63 1.10
N ASN A 415 -1.76 -10.31 0.87
CA ASN A 415 -2.99 -9.69 0.38
C ASN A 415 -4.21 -10.39 1.00
N ALA A 416 -5.37 -9.73 1.02
CA ALA A 416 -6.62 -10.36 1.42
C ALA A 416 -6.96 -11.56 0.49
N ALA A 417 -7.44 -12.66 1.08
CA ALA A 417 -7.94 -13.78 0.31
C ALA A 417 -9.40 -13.52 -0.07
N LEU A 418 -9.67 -13.10 -1.32
CA LEU A 418 -11.03 -12.79 -1.81
C LEU A 418 -12.05 -13.93 -1.59
N ARG A 419 -11.59 -15.19 -1.53
CA ARG A 419 -12.32 -16.35 -1.00
C ARG A 419 -11.33 -17.39 -0.46
N PRO A 420 -11.22 -17.60 0.86
CA PRO A 420 -10.41 -18.68 1.38
C PRO A 420 -11.01 -20.03 0.96
N ASP A 421 -10.18 -20.93 0.43
CA ASP A 421 -10.62 -22.29 0.11
C ASP A 421 -11.14 -22.97 1.39
N ARG A 422 -12.36 -23.52 1.31
CA ARG A 422 -12.87 -24.37 2.39
C ARG A 422 -12.07 -25.67 2.35
N VAL A 423 -11.48 -26.04 3.49
CA VAL A 423 -10.58 -27.20 3.62
C VAL A 423 -11.26 -28.54 3.33
N GLY A 424 -12.60 -28.56 3.22
CA GLY A 424 -13.32 -29.76 2.79
C GLY A 424 -13.23 -30.93 3.77
N LEU A 425 -12.73 -30.70 4.98
CA LEU A 425 -12.62 -31.69 6.04
C LEU A 425 -14.03 -32.11 6.49
N ARG A 426 -14.30 -33.41 6.44
CA ARG A 426 -15.59 -34.00 6.84
C ARG A 426 -15.34 -35.12 7.83
N PHE A 427 -16.21 -35.19 8.82
CA PHE A 427 -16.27 -36.27 9.81
C PHE A 427 -17.60 -37.00 9.69
N ASP A 428 -17.61 -38.29 10.02
CA ASP A 428 -18.81 -39.10 10.18
C ASP A 428 -19.81 -38.99 9.01
N PHE A 429 -19.34 -39.29 7.79
CA PHE A 429 -20.16 -39.22 6.59
C PHE A 429 -20.22 -40.55 5.84
N ILE A 430 -21.25 -40.71 5.01
CA ILE A 430 -21.40 -41.86 4.13
C ILE A 430 -20.79 -41.50 2.78
N ARG A 431 -19.71 -42.18 2.38
CA ARG A 431 -19.16 -42.11 1.01
C ARG A 431 -20.08 -42.98 0.15
N LYS A 432 -20.92 -42.33 -0.64
CA LYS A 432 -21.72 -43.00 -1.67
C LYS A 432 -20.83 -43.30 -2.86
N GLU A 433 -21.02 -44.46 -3.47
CA GLU A 433 -20.43 -44.76 -4.78
C GLU A 433 -20.99 -43.74 -5.78
N GLU A 434 -20.12 -43.08 -6.57
CA GLU A 434 -20.57 -42.29 -7.71
C GLU A 434 -21.16 -43.26 -8.73
N GLY A 435 -22.48 -43.48 -8.60
CA GLY A 435 -23.24 -44.19 -9.61
C GLY A 435 -23.11 -43.42 -10.91
N THR A 436 -22.73 -44.13 -11.97
CA THR A 436 -22.85 -43.69 -13.37
C THR A 436 -24.22 -43.02 -13.56
N GLU A 437 -24.26 -41.70 -13.68
CA GLU A 437 -25.41 -41.01 -14.25
C GLU A 437 -25.44 -41.36 -15.74
N ASP A 438 -26.13 -42.45 -16.08
CA ASP A 438 -26.75 -42.60 -17.39
C ASP A 438 -28.10 -41.86 -17.34
N GLY A 439 -28.21 -40.71 -18.05
CA GLY A 439 -29.50 -40.10 -18.43
C GLY A 439 -29.64 -38.61 -18.18
#